data_AF-A0A7S1S4C6-F1
#
_entry.id   AF-A0A7S1S4C6-F1
#
_cell.length_a   1.000
_cell.length_b   1.000
_cell.length_c   1.000
_cell.angle_alpha   90.00
_cell.angle_beta   90.00
_cell.angle_gamma   90.00
#
_symmetry.space_group_name_H-M   'P 1'
#
loop_
_entity.id
_entity.type
_entity.pdbx_description
1 polymer ?
#
loop_
_entity_poly.entity_id
_entity_poly.type
_entity_poly.pdbx_seq_one_letter_code
_entity_poly.pdbx_strand_id
1 'polypeptide(L)'
;RSRRSSHGTATSSADEPAPACPSQPSTGVRLRPSTAQARSCADQATRGSEPPKHLAQLLLMAREGSDPVTPQVEQQMLQAAVMQHAPTARLAPCGSASCCWRWASQQLLSDYAAARNTAGGLRVVLDEELGQSAKQRLLNLKEDYEALHHKWRTSTEELDLLRRRFAALEAEHAAAAAARDATAAELLASERARKASEDEAAAREHHLEVQLAAAHRRPGARELEAMLEEERQQGQDLKEGWDKASEDLIKVKMERTDLEWKVQQLRLAMNALQAKKKPKRAKTPENRGLSPHFSRR
;
A
#
# COMPACT_ATOMS: atom_id res chain seq x y z
N ARG A 1 5.97 -6.17 51.44
CA ARG A 1 6.91 -7.09 50.75
C ARG A 1 6.71 -6.92 49.25
N SER A 2 7.83 -6.74 48.53
CA SER A 2 8.02 -6.59 47.08
C SER A 2 7.04 -7.37 46.21
N ARG A 3 6.62 -6.92 45.01
CA ARG A 3 7.47 -6.40 43.92
C ARG A 3 6.73 -5.42 43.00
N ARG A 4 7.49 -4.40 42.58
CA ARG A 4 7.34 -3.62 41.35
C ARG A 4 7.38 -4.54 40.12
N SER A 5 6.63 -4.21 39.08
CA SER A 5 7.22 -4.09 37.74
C SER A 5 6.41 -3.11 36.91
N SER A 6 7.06 -1.98 36.65
CA SER A 6 6.76 -0.99 35.63
C SER A 6 7.03 -1.58 34.24
N HIS A 7 6.25 -1.17 33.24
CA HIS A 7 6.69 -0.30 32.14
C HIS A 7 5.62 -0.23 31.06
N GLY A 8 5.04 0.96 30.92
CA GLY A 8 4.32 1.39 29.74
C GLY A 8 5.18 2.27 28.85
N THR A 9 4.68 2.43 27.62
CA THR A 9 4.90 3.51 26.63
C THR A 9 6.32 3.78 26.15
N ALA A 10 6.56 3.60 24.84
CA ALA A 10 6.54 4.71 23.90
C ALA A 10 6.89 4.24 22.48
N THR A 11 6.04 4.65 21.56
CA THR A 11 6.21 4.72 20.10
C THR A 11 7.48 5.50 19.72
N SER A 12 8.32 4.94 18.85
CA SER A 12 9.31 5.70 18.10
C SER A 12 9.07 5.49 16.61
N SER A 13 8.89 6.63 15.96
CA SER A 13 8.61 6.88 14.57
C SER A 13 9.75 6.50 13.63
N ALA A 14 9.34 6.32 12.38
CA ALA A 14 10.11 6.18 11.15
C ALA A 14 11.29 7.15 11.02
N ASP A 15 12.42 6.63 10.54
CA ASP A 15 13.44 7.34 9.79
C ASP A 15 13.71 6.52 8.52
N GLU A 16 13.00 6.86 7.43
CA GLU A 16 13.36 6.46 6.07
C GLU A 16 14.38 7.47 5.51
N PRO A 17 15.56 7.04 5.04
CA PRO A 17 16.48 7.92 4.34
C PRO A 17 16.00 8.16 2.90
N ALA A 18 15.80 9.44 2.56
CA ALA A 18 15.44 9.91 1.23
C ALA A 18 16.48 9.52 0.16
N PRO A 19 16.06 9.24 -1.10
CA PRO A 19 16.98 8.99 -2.19
C PRO A 19 17.71 10.26 -2.63
N ALA A 20 19.03 10.14 -2.76
CA ALA A 20 19.93 11.19 -3.25
C ALA A 20 19.56 11.63 -4.68
N CYS A 21 19.37 12.94 -4.86
CA CYS A 21 19.28 13.55 -6.19
C CYS A 21 20.65 13.58 -6.87
N PRO A 22 20.73 13.31 -8.19
CA PRO A 22 21.95 13.49 -8.95
C PRO A 22 22.21 14.98 -9.20
N SER A 23 23.37 15.44 -8.74
CA SER A 23 23.97 16.73 -9.08
C SER A 23 24.20 16.86 -10.58
N GLN A 24 23.53 17.82 -11.23
CA GLN A 24 23.85 18.26 -12.58
C GLN A 24 25.07 19.20 -12.59
N PRO A 25 25.91 19.16 -13.65
CA PRO A 25 27.01 20.07 -13.81
C PRO A 25 26.54 21.44 -14.33
N SER A 26 26.86 22.50 -13.57
CA SER A 26 26.68 23.88 -13.99
C SER A 26 27.77 24.30 -14.98
N THR A 27 27.55 24.09 -16.27
CA THR A 27 28.26 24.81 -17.34
C THR A 27 27.46 26.05 -17.72
N GLY A 28 27.96 27.22 -17.29
CA GLY A 28 27.32 28.50 -17.54
C GLY A 28 28.36 29.62 -17.68
N VAL A 29 29.24 29.49 -18.67
CA VAL A 29 30.12 30.57 -19.13
C VAL A 29 29.25 31.68 -19.72
N ARG A 30 29.06 32.79 -18.98
CA ARG A 30 28.51 34.04 -19.51
C ARG A 30 29.63 34.84 -20.17
N LEU A 31 29.75 34.72 -21.49
CA LEU A 31 30.45 35.72 -22.31
C LEU A 31 29.48 36.87 -22.61
N ARG A 32 29.73 38.03 -21.99
CA ARG A 32 29.21 39.33 -22.44
C ARG A 32 30.15 39.88 -23.52
N PRO A 33 29.66 40.28 -24.70
CA PRO A 33 30.32 41.30 -25.50
C PRO A 33 29.65 42.65 -25.23
N SER A 34 30.34 43.53 -24.51
CA SER A 34 29.94 44.94 -24.41
C SER A 34 30.72 45.73 -25.45
N THR A 35 30.18 45.78 -26.66
CA THR A 35 30.56 46.72 -27.72
C THR A 35 30.07 48.13 -27.34
N ALA A 36 30.85 48.81 -26.50
CA ALA A 36 30.60 50.20 -26.14
C ALA A 36 31.91 51.00 -26.19
N GLN A 37 32.58 51.02 -27.34
CA GLN A 37 33.69 51.95 -27.61
C GLN A 37 33.97 52.02 -29.12
N ALA A 38 32.97 52.47 -29.88
CA ALA A 38 33.15 52.82 -31.30
C ALA A 38 32.31 54.05 -31.70
N ARG A 39 32.05 54.95 -30.74
CA ARG A 39 31.36 56.23 -30.97
C ARG A 39 32.14 57.35 -30.28
N SER A 40 33.28 57.72 -30.82
CA SER A 40 33.98 58.95 -30.39
C SER A 40 34.88 59.59 -31.45
N CYS A 41 34.99 59.03 -32.66
CA CYS A 41 35.84 59.61 -33.72
C CYS A 41 35.06 60.24 -34.88
N ALA A 42 33.73 60.35 -34.79
CA ALA A 42 32.90 60.92 -35.87
C ALA A 42 32.68 62.46 -35.76
N ASP A 43 33.01 63.08 -34.62
CA ASP A 43 32.59 64.46 -34.32
C ASP A 43 33.64 65.55 -34.58
N GLN A 44 34.76 65.26 -35.28
CA GLN A 44 35.77 66.30 -35.60
C GLN A 44 35.93 66.65 -37.08
N ALA A 45 35.08 66.13 -37.97
CA ALA A 45 35.20 66.39 -39.42
C ALA A 45 34.13 67.33 -40.01
N THR A 46 33.41 68.11 -39.20
CA THR A 46 32.35 69.02 -39.67
C THR A 46 32.56 70.46 -39.20
N ARG A 47 33.66 71.07 -39.63
CA ARG A 47 33.72 72.54 -39.71
C ARG A 47 34.26 72.95 -41.07
N GLY A 48 33.34 73.44 -41.91
CA GLY A 48 33.69 74.37 -42.98
C GLY A 48 33.71 73.83 -44.41
N SER A 49 32.67 73.13 -44.85
CA SER A 49 32.13 73.37 -46.20
C SER A 49 30.68 72.89 -46.24
N GLU A 50 29.75 73.80 -46.51
CA GLU A 50 28.42 73.37 -46.93
C GLU A 50 28.59 72.66 -48.27
N PRO A 51 28.19 71.38 -48.41
CA PRO A 51 28.13 70.76 -49.72
C PRO A 51 27.13 71.58 -50.55
N PRO A 52 27.40 71.82 -51.85
CA PRO A 52 26.47 72.55 -52.70
C PRO A 52 25.08 71.91 -52.60
N LYS A 53 24.06 72.72 -52.27
CA LYS A 53 22.69 72.27 -51.92
C LYS A 53 22.08 71.29 -52.94
N HIS A 54 22.55 71.34 -54.19
CA HIS A 54 22.19 70.40 -55.25
C HIS A 54 22.62 68.94 -55.01
N LEU A 55 23.78 68.72 -54.38
CA LEU A 55 24.35 67.39 -54.16
C LEU A 55 23.69 66.68 -52.97
N ALA A 56 23.34 67.42 -51.92
CA ALA A 56 22.56 66.91 -50.80
C ALA A 56 21.13 66.54 -51.23
N GLN A 57 20.53 67.33 -52.11
CA GLN A 57 19.20 67.05 -52.66
C GLN A 57 19.20 65.85 -53.61
N LEU A 58 20.24 65.67 -54.43
CA LEU A 58 20.44 64.48 -55.28
C LEU A 58 20.75 63.21 -54.48
N LEU A 59 21.53 63.30 -53.40
CA LEU A 59 21.81 62.16 -52.51
C LEU A 59 20.60 61.77 -51.66
N LEU A 60 19.71 62.72 -51.32
CA LEU A 60 18.41 62.40 -50.70
C LEU A 60 17.48 61.66 -51.68
N MET A 61 17.43 62.08 -52.95
CA MET A 61 16.63 61.39 -53.98
C MET A 61 17.12 59.97 -54.28
N ALA A 62 18.42 59.70 -54.14
CA ALA A 62 18.97 58.35 -54.27
C ALA A 62 18.69 57.44 -53.05
N ARG A 63 18.31 58.02 -51.91
CA ARG A 63 18.13 57.32 -50.63
C ARG A 63 16.66 57.02 -50.33
N GLU A 64 15.75 57.86 -50.81
CA GLU A 64 14.30 57.71 -50.63
C GLU A 64 13.66 57.02 -51.84
N GLY A 65 13.97 55.73 -52.02
CA GLY A 65 13.18 54.74 -52.74
C GLY A 65 12.52 55.14 -54.07
N SER A 66 13.23 54.95 -55.19
CA SER A 66 12.58 54.70 -56.48
C SER A 66 13.60 54.21 -57.51
N ASP A 67 13.37 52.99 -57.98
CA ASP A 67 13.97 52.36 -59.16
C ASP A 67 15.50 52.12 -59.15
N PRO A 68 15.97 51.02 -59.77
CA PRO A 68 17.40 50.85 -59.99
C PRO A 68 17.88 52.02 -60.83
N VAL A 69 18.65 52.93 -60.23
CA VAL A 69 19.33 54.01 -60.96
C VAL A 69 20.05 53.34 -62.12
N THR A 70 19.68 53.71 -63.35
CA THR A 70 20.26 53.09 -64.53
C THR A 70 21.78 53.27 -64.47
N PRO A 71 22.58 52.25 -64.85
CA PRO A 71 24.04 52.27 -64.70
C PRO A 71 24.68 53.49 -65.37
N GLN A 72 24.00 54.05 -66.37
CA GLN A 72 24.37 55.25 -67.09
C GLN A 72 24.30 56.53 -66.23
N VAL A 73 23.28 56.69 -65.38
CA VAL A 73 23.13 57.86 -64.50
C VAL A 73 24.14 57.81 -63.35
N GLU A 74 24.38 56.63 -62.78
CA GLU A 74 25.42 56.49 -61.74
C GLU A 74 26.82 56.74 -62.30
N GLN A 75 27.11 56.26 -63.51
CA GLN A 75 28.40 56.51 -64.17
C GLN A 75 28.60 58.00 -64.45
N GLN A 76 27.55 58.71 -64.84
CA GLN A 76 27.58 60.17 -65.01
C GLN A 76 27.79 60.92 -63.69
N MET A 77 27.17 60.45 -62.59
CA MET A 77 27.35 61.05 -61.26
C MET A 77 28.77 60.82 -60.72
N LEU A 78 29.32 59.62 -60.88
CA LEU A 78 30.71 59.34 -60.50
C LEU A 78 31.70 60.12 -61.36
N GLN A 79 31.45 60.22 -62.67
CA GLN A 79 32.25 61.05 -63.56
C GLN A 79 32.21 62.53 -63.13
N ALA A 80 31.05 63.05 -62.74
CA ALA A 80 30.90 64.40 -62.21
C ALA A 80 31.65 64.59 -60.88
N ALA A 81 31.59 63.62 -59.97
CA ALA A 81 32.31 63.66 -58.70
C ALA A 81 33.84 63.64 -58.90
N VAL A 82 34.34 62.81 -59.83
CA VAL A 82 35.77 62.79 -60.21
C VAL A 82 36.19 64.13 -60.80
N MET A 83 35.36 64.75 -61.64
CA MET A 83 35.65 66.08 -62.18
C MET A 83 35.62 67.19 -61.12
N GLN A 84 34.82 67.06 -60.06
CA GLN A 84 34.76 68.04 -58.96
C GLN A 84 35.99 67.97 -58.04
N HIS A 85 36.61 66.80 -57.89
CA HIS A 85 37.82 66.62 -57.07
C HIS A 85 39.13 66.82 -57.84
N ALA A 86 39.05 67.13 -59.13
CA ALA A 86 40.21 67.45 -59.93
C ALA A 86 40.83 68.80 -59.50
N PRO A 87 42.16 68.89 -59.33
CA PRO A 87 42.84 70.09 -58.79
C PRO A 87 42.71 71.35 -59.66
N THR A 88 42.15 71.26 -60.87
CA THR A 88 41.81 72.40 -61.73
C THR A 88 40.43 72.21 -62.37
N ALA A 89 39.52 73.17 -62.16
CA ALA A 89 38.10 73.14 -62.55
C ALA A 89 37.82 73.14 -64.07
N ARG A 90 38.83 72.86 -64.91
CA ARG A 90 38.72 72.80 -66.38
C ARG A 90 39.41 71.55 -66.92
N LEU A 91 39.08 70.38 -66.39
CA LEU A 91 39.29 69.14 -67.11
C LEU A 91 38.18 69.03 -68.17
N ALA A 92 38.38 69.66 -69.33
CA ALA A 92 37.68 69.17 -70.52
C ALA A 92 38.12 67.71 -70.72
N PRO A 93 37.21 66.77 -71.04
CA PRO A 93 37.59 65.39 -71.28
C PRO A 93 38.68 65.36 -72.34
N CYS A 94 39.89 64.97 -71.94
CA CYS A 94 40.98 64.86 -72.88
C CYS A 94 40.61 63.77 -73.90
N GLY A 95 40.39 64.18 -75.15
CA GLY A 95 40.03 63.26 -76.23
C GLY A 95 41.16 62.32 -76.64
N SER A 96 42.40 62.55 -76.16
CA SER A 96 43.53 61.68 -76.48
C SER A 96 43.37 60.30 -75.84
N ALA A 97 43.61 59.26 -76.63
CA ALA A 97 43.59 57.88 -76.17
C ALA A 97 44.72 57.57 -75.17
N SER A 98 45.74 58.44 -75.08
CA SER A 98 46.94 58.29 -74.24
C SER A 98 46.93 59.16 -72.98
N CYS A 99 45.82 59.82 -72.62
CA CYS A 99 45.75 60.63 -71.42
C CYS A 99 45.75 59.78 -70.14
N CYS A 100 46.79 59.92 -69.31
CA CYS A 100 46.94 59.19 -68.04
C CYS A 100 45.76 59.41 -67.07
N TRP A 101 45.16 60.61 -67.06
CA TRP A 101 43.99 60.93 -66.24
C TRP A 101 42.71 60.22 -66.69
N ARG A 102 42.52 60.06 -68.00
CA ARG A 102 41.39 59.30 -68.54
C ARG A 102 41.50 57.83 -68.16
N TRP A 103 42.71 57.27 -68.25
CA TRP A 103 42.95 55.88 -67.82
C TRP A 103 42.74 55.71 -66.31
N ALA A 104 43.31 56.60 -65.49
CA ALA A 104 43.17 56.52 -64.03
C ALA A 104 41.70 56.69 -63.55
N SER A 105 40.96 57.62 -64.15
CA SER A 105 39.53 57.80 -63.84
C SER A 105 38.69 56.61 -64.30
N GLN A 106 38.96 56.07 -65.49
CA GLN A 106 38.29 54.86 -65.97
C GLN A 106 38.60 53.64 -65.09
N GLN A 107 39.84 53.50 -64.62
CA GLN A 107 40.26 52.45 -63.70
C GLN A 107 39.57 52.59 -62.33
N LEU A 108 39.49 53.80 -61.78
CA LEU A 108 38.75 54.06 -60.53
C LEU A 108 37.26 53.74 -60.66
N LEU A 109 36.65 54.07 -61.81
CA LEU A 109 35.26 53.72 -62.09
C LEU A 109 35.07 52.21 -62.21
N SER A 110 35.99 51.49 -62.86
CA SER A 110 35.93 50.03 -62.95
C SER A 110 36.15 49.36 -61.60
N ASP A 111 37.08 49.86 -60.79
CA ASP A 111 37.38 49.33 -59.46
C ASP A 111 36.20 49.59 -58.51
N TYR A 112 35.57 50.77 -58.59
CA TYR A 112 34.34 51.08 -57.86
C TYR A 112 33.18 50.16 -58.28
N ALA A 113 32.98 49.96 -59.59
CA ALA A 113 31.95 49.05 -60.09
C ALA A 113 32.20 47.60 -59.62
N ALA A 114 33.46 47.14 -59.66
CA ALA A 114 33.84 45.83 -59.15
C ALA A 114 33.62 45.70 -57.63
N ALA A 115 34.02 46.70 -56.85
CA ALA A 115 33.81 46.73 -55.39
C ALA A 115 32.31 46.74 -55.05
N ARG A 116 31.51 47.47 -55.81
CA ARG A 116 30.04 47.52 -55.64
C ARG A 116 29.38 46.18 -55.96
N ASN A 117 29.76 45.55 -57.06
CA ASN A 117 29.26 44.22 -57.41
C ASN A 117 29.65 43.18 -56.35
N THR A 118 30.88 43.25 -55.85
CA THR A 118 31.37 42.40 -54.74
C THR A 118 30.55 42.64 -53.47
N ALA A 119 30.30 43.90 -53.10
CA ALA A 119 29.48 44.23 -51.94
C ALA A 119 28.01 43.78 -52.11
N GLY A 120 27.47 43.87 -53.32
CA GLY A 120 26.15 43.35 -53.66
C GLY A 120 26.07 41.83 -53.49
N GLY A 121 27.05 41.10 -54.04
CA GLY A 121 27.15 39.65 -53.88
C GLY A 121 27.30 39.22 -52.43
N LEU A 122 28.13 39.92 -51.65
CA LEU A 122 28.28 39.63 -50.21
C LEU A 122 27.00 39.86 -49.41
N ARG A 123 26.18 40.87 -49.75
CA ARG A 123 24.88 41.08 -49.10
C ARG A 123 23.91 39.93 -49.39
N VAL A 124 23.83 39.49 -50.64
CA VAL A 124 22.97 38.35 -51.02
C VAL A 124 23.40 37.09 -50.28
N VAL A 125 24.71 36.79 -50.24
CA VAL A 125 25.23 35.62 -49.49
C VAL A 125 24.96 35.76 -47.99
N LEU A 126 25.16 36.94 -47.41
CA LEU A 126 24.84 37.18 -45.99
C LEU A 126 23.35 37.01 -45.70
N ASP A 127 22.47 37.51 -46.56
CA ASP A 127 21.01 37.37 -46.39
C ASP A 127 20.54 35.93 -46.59
N GLU A 128 21.16 35.17 -47.49
CA GLU A 128 20.90 33.74 -47.68
C GLU A 128 21.35 32.94 -46.45
N GLU A 129 22.60 33.09 -46.02
CA GLU A 129 23.17 32.32 -44.91
C GLU A 129 22.55 32.70 -43.56
N LEU A 130 22.46 34.01 -43.25
CA LEU A 130 21.84 34.47 -42.00
C LEU A 130 20.33 34.29 -42.02
N GLY A 131 19.67 34.48 -43.16
CA GLY A 131 18.24 34.28 -43.31
C GLY A 131 17.84 32.82 -43.15
N GLN A 132 18.63 31.88 -43.71
CA GLN A 132 18.43 30.46 -43.48
C GLN A 132 18.70 30.07 -42.03
N SER A 133 19.78 30.58 -41.42
CA SER A 133 20.08 30.33 -39.99
C SER A 133 18.97 30.85 -39.06
N ALA A 134 18.44 32.04 -39.31
CA ALA A 134 17.34 32.62 -38.53
C ALA A 134 16.04 31.82 -38.70
N LYS A 135 15.71 31.40 -39.93
CA LYS A 135 14.55 30.54 -40.20
C LYS A 135 14.68 29.19 -39.50
N GLN A 136 15.85 28.57 -39.55
CA GLN A 136 16.08 27.29 -38.89
C GLN A 136 15.98 27.41 -37.37
N ARG A 137 16.54 28.48 -36.77
CA ARG A 137 16.35 28.75 -35.33
C ARG A 137 14.89 28.95 -34.95
N LEU A 138 14.10 29.61 -35.80
CA LEU A 138 12.67 29.80 -35.57
C LEU A 138 11.90 28.48 -35.66
N LEU A 139 12.26 27.57 -36.58
CA LEU A 139 11.68 26.24 -36.65
C LEU A 139 12.03 25.41 -35.40
N ASN A 140 13.31 25.38 -35.02
CA ASN A 140 13.74 24.67 -33.80
C ASN A 140 13.03 25.20 -32.55
N LEU A 141 12.89 26.52 -32.41
CA LEU A 141 12.17 27.13 -31.28
C LEU A 141 10.67 26.77 -31.26
N LYS A 142 10.04 26.59 -32.43
CA LYS A 142 8.65 26.13 -32.52
C LYS A 142 8.53 24.67 -32.09
N GLU A 143 9.41 23.81 -32.56
CA GLU A 143 9.46 22.40 -32.15
C GLU A 143 9.69 22.27 -30.63
N ASP A 144 10.65 23.03 -30.09
CA ASP A 144 10.92 23.09 -28.65
C ASP A 144 9.70 23.57 -27.84
N TYR A 145 9.02 24.61 -28.33
CA TYR A 145 7.79 25.12 -27.70
C TYR A 145 6.67 24.07 -27.71
N GLU A 146 6.45 23.40 -28.84
CA GLU A 146 5.43 22.35 -28.95
C GLU A 146 5.74 21.16 -28.02
N ALA A 147 7.01 20.74 -27.97
CA ALA A 147 7.47 19.70 -27.06
C ALA A 147 7.28 20.09 -25.58
N LEU A 148 7.62 21.33 -25.22
CA LEU A 148 7.43 21.84 -23.86
C LEU A 148 5.94 21.95 -23.51
N HIS A 149 5.12 22.45 -24.44
CA HIS A 149 3.68 22.58 -24.27
C HIS A 149 2.99 21.21 -24.13
N HIS A 150 3.47 20.19 -24.85
CA HIS A 150 3.00 18.82 -24.67
C HIS A 150 3.38 18.28 -23.28
N LYS A 151 4.63 18.43 -22.84
CA LYS A 151 5.07 18.03 -21.49
C LYS A 151 4.29 18.73 -20.36
N TRP A 152 4.01 20.01 -20.54
CA TRP A 152 3.19 20.77 -19.59
C TRP A 152 1.74 20.24 -19.53
N ARG A 153 1.14 19.91 -20.67
CA ARG A 153 -0.19 19.27 -20.70
C ARG A 153 -0.20 17.89 -20.04
N THR A 154 0.76 17.02 -20.36
CA THR A 154 0.80 15.68 -19.75
C THR A 154 1.01 15.75 -18.24
N SER A 155 1.92 16.61 -17.76
CA SER A 155 2.15 16.79 -16.32
C SER A 155 0.96 17.41 -15.59
N THR A 156 0.20 18.30 -16.22
CA THR A 156 -1.03 18.85 -15.62
C THR A 156 -2.14 17.79 -15.54
N GLU A 157 -2.30 16.97 -16.58
CA GLU A 157 -3.21 15.81 -16.58
C GLU A 157 -2.84 14.79 -15.49
N GLU A 158 -1.55 14.49 -15.32
CA GLU A 158 -1.04 13.62 -14.26
C GLU A 158 -1.31 14.19 -12.87
N LEU A 159 -1.08 15.49 -12.66
CA LEU A 159 -1.38 16.15 -11.38
C LEU A 159 -2.89 16.10 -11.06
N ASP A 160 -3.75 16.30 -12.05
CA ASP A 160 -5.19 16.23 -11.85
C ASP A 160 -5.66 14.80 -11.57
N LEU A 161 -5.07 13.79 -12.22
CA LEU A 161 -5.30 12.39 -11.90
C LEU A 161 -4.89 12.07 -10.45
N LEU A 162 -3.70 12.53 -10.03
CA LEU A 162 -3.20 12.32 -8.67
C LEU A 162 -4.08 13.00 -7.63
N ARG A 163 -4.56 14.22 -7.90
CA ARG A 163 -5.52 14.92 -7.02
C ARG A 163 -6.83 14.16 -6.85
N ARG A 164 -7.38 13.62 -7.95
CA ARG A 164 -8.60 12.79 -7.87
C ARG A 164 -8.38 11.51 -7.07
N ARG A 165 -7.25 10.84 -7.27
CA ARG A 165 -6.88 9.63 -6.51
C ARG A 165 -6.70 9.95 -5.03
N PHE A 166 -6.02 11.05 -4.71
CA PHE A 166 -5.84 11.49 -3.34
C PHE A 166 -7.17 11.79 -2.66
N ALA A 167 -8.07 12.53 -3.31
CA ALA A 167 -9.41 12.80 -2.78
C ALA A 167 -10.24 11.51 -2.56
N ALA A 168 -10.11 10.52 -3.45
CA ALA A 168 -10.75 9.22 -3.27
C ALA A 168 -10.20 8.46 -2.05
N LEU A 169 -8.88 8.43 -1.89
CA LEU A 169 -8.22 7.82 -0.73
C LEU A 169 -8.57 8.52 0.58
N GLU A 170 -8.68 9.84 0.59
CA GLU A 170 -9.13 10.60 1.77
C GLU A 170 -10.57 10.24 2.14
N ALA A 171 -11.46 10.08 1.15
CA ALA A 171 -12.84 9.65 1.38
C ALA A 171 -12.91 8.20 1.92
N GLU A 172 -12.12 7.28 1.36
CA GLU A 172 -12.01 5.90 1.84
C GLU A 172 -11.47 5.85 3.28
N HIS A 173 -10.43 6.63 3.59
CA HIS A 173 -9.89 6.72 4.94
C HIS A 173 -10.91 7.28 5.93
N ALA A 174 -11.65 8.33 5.56
CA ALA A 174 -12.72 8.87 6.40
C ALA A 174 -13.84 7.85 6.65
N ALA A 175 -14.24 7.09 5.62
CA ALA A 175 -15.22 6.02 5.76
C ALA A 175 -14.73 4.88 6.67
N ALA A 176 -13.47 4.47 6.53
CA ALA A 176 -12.85 3.46 7.38
C ALA A 176 -12.74 3.91 8.84
N ALA A 177 -12.37 5.17 9.08
CA ALA A 177 -12.34 5.76 10.42
C ALA A 177 -13.73 5.78 11.07
N ALA A 178 -14.76 6.19 10.33
CA ALA A 178 -16.14 6.16 10.82
C ALA A 178 -16.63 4.74 11.14
N ALA A 179 -16.30 3.76 10.30
CA ALA A 179 -16.64 2.35 10.54
C ALA A 179 -15.92 1.78 11.78
N ARG A 180 -14.65 2.11 11.96
CA ARG A 180 -13.89 1.75 13.17
C ARG A 180 -14.53 2.34 14.42
N ASP A 181 -14.92 3.61 14.38
CA ASP A 181 -15.51 4.27 15.54
C ASP A 181 -16.92 3.71 15.85
N ALA A 182 -17.70 3.37 14.83
CA ALA A 182 -18.99 2.68 14.98
C ALA A 182 -18.83 1.30 15.62
N THR A 183 -17.92 0.47 15.11
CA THR A 183 -17.64 -0.87 15.68
C THR A 183 -17.08 -0.80 17.11
N ALA A 184 -16.27 0.21 17.42
CA ALA A 184 -15.81 0.45 18.80
C ALA A 184 -16.96 0.82 19.74
N ALA A 185 -17.91 1.63 19.28
CA ALA A 185 -19.11 1.97 20.05
C ALA A 185 -20.02 0.75 20.26
N GLU A 186 -20.22 -0.08 19.24
CA GLU A 186 -20.97 -1.34 19.33
C GLU A 186 -20.31 -2.33 20.30
N LEU A 187 -18.98 -2.47 20.24
CA LEU A 187 -18.24 -3.32 21.17
C LEU A 187 -18.45 -2.86 22.62
N LEU A 188 -18.30 -1.56 22.89
CA LEU A 188 -18.55 -1.00 24.23
C LEU A 188 -20.01 -1.22 24.69
N ALA A 189 -20.98 -1.10 23.79
CA ALA A 189 -22.38 -1.39 24.10
C ALA A 189 -22.58 -2.88 24.44
N SER A 190 -21.97 -3.78 23.67
CA SER A 190 -22.02 -5.22 23.89
C SER A 190 -21.36 -5.63 25.21
N GLU A 191 -20.23 -5.03 25.57
CA GLU A 191 -19.55 -5.27 26.84
C GLU A 191 -20.38 -4.82 28.04
N ARG A 192 -21.06 -3.67 27.92
CA ARG A 192 -21.99 -3.19 28.95
C ARG A 192 -23.18 -4.12 29.10
N ALA A 193 -23.77 -4.57 27.99
CA ALA A 193 -24.87 -5.53 28.02
C ALA A 193 -24.44 -6.87 28.65
N ARG A 194 -23.23 -7.35 28.31
CA ARG A 194 -22.66 -8.56 28.91
C ARG A 194 -22.50 -8.42 30.42
N LYS A 195 -21.89 -7.33 30.88
CA LYS A 195 -21.74 -7.05 32.32
C LYS A 195 -23.08 -6.96 33.04
N ALA A 196 -24.06 -6.26 32.46
CA ALA A 196 -25.41 -6.20 33.03
C ALA A 196 -26.05 -7.59 33.15
N SER A 197 -25.87 -8.46 32.14
CA SER A 197 -26.36 -9.83 32.20
C SER A 197 -25.61 -10.71 33.22
N GLU A 198 -24.30 -10.50 33.38
CA GLU A 198 -23.48 -11.15 34.42
C GLU A 198 -23.95 -10.74 35.82
N ASP A 199 -24.22 -9.45 36.03
CA ASP A 199 -24.73 -8.91 37.30
C ASP A 199 -26.15 -9.44 37.61
N GLU A 200 -27.03 -9.50 36.61
CA GLU A 200 -28.37 -10.09 36.77
C GLU A 200 -28.30 -11.59 37.10
N ALA A 201 -27.40 -12.34 36.45
CA ALA A 201 -27.19 -13.75 36.73
C ALA A 201 -26.68 -13.95 38.16
N ALA A 202 -25.67 -13.19 38.57
CA ALA A 202 -25.14 -13.24 39.94
C ALA A 202 -26.19 -12.88 40.99
N ALA A 203 -27.04 -11.90 40.74
CA ALA A 203 -28.15 -11.54 41.63
C ALA A 203 -29.18 -12.67 41.74
N ARG A 204 -29.50 -13.35 40.63
CA ARG A 204 -30.41 -14.51 40.63
C ARG A 204 -29.80 -15.70 41.35
N GLU A 205 -28.53 -16.00 41.12
CA GLU A 205 -27.79 -17.05 41.83
C GLU A 205 -27.82 -16.80 43.33
N HIS A 206 -27.47 -15.59 43.77
CA HIS A 206 -27.52 -15.22 45.17
C HIS A 206 -28.94 -15.35 45.75
N HIS A 207 -29.97 -14.92 45.02
CA HIS A 207 -31.36 -15.09 45.45
C HIS A 207 -31.74 -16.56 45.60
N LEU A 208 -31.33 -17.42 44.67
CA LEU A 208 -31.56 -18.86 44.73
C LEU A 208 -30.79 -19.51 45.89
N GLU A 209 -29.55 -19.10 46.16
CA GLU A 209 -28.77 -19.55 47.32
C GLU A 209 -29.50 -19.21 48.63
N VAL A 210 -30.03 -18.00 48.74
CA VAL A 210 -30.82 -17.58 49.92
C VAL A 210 -32.10 -18.42 50.04
N GLN A 211 -32.81 -18.67 48.93
CA GLN A 211 -34.00 -19.53 48.93
C GLN A 211 -33.68 -20.97 49.33
N LEU A 212 -32.59 -21.55 48.80
CA LEU A 212 -32.11 -22.89 49.15
C LEU A 212 -31.72 -22.97 50.63
N ALA A 213 -30.98 -21.97 51.14
CA ALA A 213 -30.62 -21.90 52.55
C ALA A 213 -31.87 -21.78 53.45
N ALA A 214 -32.88 -21.01 53.05
CA ALA A 214 -34.14 -20.91 53.77
C ALA A 214 -34.94 -22.22 53.74
N ALA A 215 -34.95 -22.94 52.61
CA ALA A 215 -35.59 -24.24 52.49
C ALA A 215 -34.94 -25.29 53.40
N HIS A 216 -33.60 -25.34 53.44
CA HIS A 216 -32.85 -26.24 54.35
C HIS A 216 -33.06 -25.91 55.83
N ARG A 217 -33.40 -24.66 56.16
CA ARG A 217 -33.71 -24.24 57.53
C ARG A 217 -35.16 -24.52 57.96
N ARG A 218 -36.03 -25.02 57.06
CA ARG A 218 -37.41 -25.37 57.45
C ARG A 218 -37.38 -26.53 58.44
N PRO A 219 -38.16 -26.47 59.54
CA PRO A 219 -38.10 -27.44 60.64
C PRO A 219 -38.32 -28.89 60.18
N GLY A 220 -39.23 -29.11 59.22
CA GLY A 220 -39.49 -30.43 58.66
C GLY A 220 -38.32 -31.04 57.87
N ALA A 221 -37.37 -30.27 57.36
CA ALA A 221 -36.24 -30.82 56.58
C ALA A 221 -35.25 -31.58 57.49
N ARG A 222 -34.95 -31.01 58.67
CA ARG A 222 -34.11 -31.67 59.67
C ARG A 222 -34.81 -32.85 60.35
N GLU A 223 -36.12 -32.75 60.55
CA GLU A 223 -36.95 -33.85 61.05
C GLU A 223 -37.01 -35.00 60.04
N LEU A 224 -37.12 -34.71 58.74
CA LEU A 224 -37.06 -35.72 57.67
C LEU A 224 -35.67 -36.36 57.55
N GLU A 225 -34.59 -35.59 57.72
CA GLU A 225 -33.21 -36.13 57.78
C GLU A 225 -33.04 -37.05 59.00
N ALA A 226 -33.52 -36.65 60.17
CA ALA A 226 -33.47 -37.47 61.39
C ALA A 226 -34.29 -38.76 61.24
N MET A 227 -35.51 -38.69 60.71
CA MET A 227 -36.33 -39.88 60.42
C MET A 227 -35.67 -40.79 59.38
N LEU A 228 -34.99 -40.24 58.37
CA LEU A 228 -34.22 -41.04 57.41
C LEU A 228 -33.06 -41.78 58.08
N GLU A 229 -32.36 -41.15 59.01
CA GLU A 229 -31.29 -41.78 59.78
C GLU A 229 -31.86 -42.85 60.73
N GLU A 230 -33.00 -42.60 61.37
CA GLU A 230 -33.71 -43.58 62.21
C GLU A 230 -34.18 -44.79 61.40
N GLU A 231 -34.78 -44.59 60.23
CA GLU A 231 -35.19 -45.68 59.31
C GLU A 231 -33.98 -46.46 58.79
N ARG A 232 -32.86 -45.79 58.51
CA ARG A 232 -31.60 -46.48 58.17
C ARG A 232 -31.09 -47.33 59.31
N GLN A 233 -31.16 -46.84 60.54
CA GLN A 233 -30.74 -47.58 61.73
C GLN A 233 -31.66 -48.77 61.96
N GLN A 234 -32.98 -48.60 61.87
CA GLN A 234 -33.94 -49.70 61.93
C GLN A 234 -33.68 -50.74 60.83
N GLY A 235 -33.37 -50.29 59.62
CA GLY A 235 -32.97 -51.17 58.52
C GLY A 235 -31.67 -51.94 58.78
N GLN A 236 -30.73 -51.37 59.54
CA GLN A 236 -29.51 -52.06 59.98
C GLN A 236 -29.81 -53.08 61.09
N ASP A 237 -30.57 -52.70 62.10
CA ASP A 237 -30.96 -53.58 63.22
C ASP A 237 -31.77 -54.78 62.72
N LEU A 238 -32.66 -54.58 61.73
CA LEU A 238 -33.40 -55.66 61.08
C LEU A 238 -32.49 -56.60 60.28
N LYS A 239 -31.45 -56.07 59.62
CA LYS A 239 -30.46 -56.89 58.93
C LYS A 239 -29.65 -57.72 59.92
N GLU A 240 -29.16 -57.11 60.99
CA GLU A 240 -28.43 -57.82 62.04
C GLU A 240 -29.31 -58.87 62.72
N GLY A 241 -30.58 -58.56 62.95
CA GLY A 241 -31.57 -59.52 63.47
C GLY A 241 -31.80 -60.68 62.51
N TRP A 242 -31.89 -60.40 61.21
CA TRP A 242 -32.03 -61.44 60.17
C TRP A 242 -30.77 -62.31 60.06
N ASP A 243 -29.58 -61.72 60.13
CA ASP A 243 -28.31 -62.43 60.11
C ASP A 243 -28.19 -63.36 61.33
N LYS A 244 -28.51 -62.87 62.53
CA LYS A 244 -28.57 -63.71 63.75
C LYS A 244 -29.59 -64.85 63.63
N ALA A 245 -30.79 -64.56 63.14
CA ALA A 245 -31.81 -65.58 62.94
C ALA A 245 -31.40 -66.62 61.87
N SER A 246 -30.67 -66.19 60.83
CA SER A 246 -30.08 -67.05 59.81
C SER A 246 -29.01 -67.97 60.41
N GLU A 247 -28.11 -67.43 61.24
CA GLU A 247 -27.10 -68.20 61.97
C GLU A 247 -27.74 -69.23 62.91
N ASP A 248 -28.76 -68.84 63.67
CA ASP A 248 -29.48 -69.75 64.56
C ASP A 248 -30.25 -70.82 63.79
N LEU A 249 -30.84 -70.48 62.64
CA LEU A 249 -31.45 -71.47 61.74
C LEU A 249 -30.40 -72.46 61.22
N ILE A 250 -29.18 -72.01 60.91
CA ILE A 250 -28.07 -72.89 60.52
C ILE A 250 -27.71 -73.83 61.69
N LYS A 251 -27.61 -73.32 62.92
CA LYS A 251 -27.35 -74.15 64.12
C LYS A 251 -28.43 -75.21 64.30
N VAL A 252 -29.70 -74.83 64.24
CA VAL A 252 -30.83 -75.77 64.35
C VAL A 252 -30.82 -76.80 63.21
N LYS A 253 -30.47 -76.40 61.98
CA LYS A 253 -30.29 -77.35 60.87
C LYS A 253 -29.16 -78.33 61.15
N MET A 254 -28.03 -77.88 61.70
CA MET A 254 -26.92 -78.76 62.09
C MET A 254 -27.33 -79.73 63.21
N GLU A 255 -27.99 -79.24 64.26
CA GLU A 255 -28.51 -80.08 65.35
C GLU A 255 -29.52 -81.11 64.83
N ARG A 256 -30.41 -80.71 63.90
CA ARG A 256 -31.33 -81.62 63.23
C ARG A 256 -30.56 -82.69 62.46
N THR A 257 -29.54 -82.34 61.66
CA THR A 257 -28.74 -83.33 60.92
C THR A 257 -27.98 -84.28 61.86
N ASP A 258 -27.47 -83.78 62.99
CA ASP A 258 -26.79 -84.60 64.00
C ASP A 258 -27.75 -85.60 64.66
N LEU A 259 -28.97 -85.16 64.97
CA LEU A 259 -30.02 -86.01 65.51
C LEU A 259 -30.51 -87.04 64.48
N GLU A 260 -30.69 -86.64 63.21
CA GLU A 260 -31.02 -87.56 62.11
C GLU A 260 -29.93 -88.65 61.96
N TRP A 261 -28.65 -88.26 62.03
CA TRP A 261 -27.53 -89.20 62.02
C TRP A 261 -27.54 -90.15 63.23
N LYS A 262 -27.78 -89.63 64.45
CA LYS A 262 -27.93 -90.46 65.66
C LYS A 262 -29.09 -91.44 65.54
N VAL A 263 -30.24 -91.03 64.99
CA VAL A 263 -31.38 -91.92 64.74
C VAL A 263 -31.02 -93.00 63.72
N GLN A 264 -30.31 -92.66 62.64
CA GLN A 264 -29.83 -93.65 61.67
C GLN A 264 -28.85 -94.65 62.31
N GLN A 265 -27.91 -94.19 63.13
CA GLN A 265 -27.00 -95.06 63.88
C GLN A 265 -27.76 -95.99 64.83
N LEU A 266 -28.74 -95.48 65.57
CA LEU A 266 -29.60 -96.29 66.45
C LEU A 266 -30.43 -97.31 65.66
N ARG A 267 -30.95 -96.95 64.48
CA ARG A 267 -31.64 -97.89 63.58
C ARG A 267 -30.71 -98.99 63.08
N LEU A 268 -29.48 -98.65 62.68
CA LEU A 268 -28.46 -99.63 62.29
C LEU A 268 -28.10 -100.56 63.46
N ALA A 269 -27.93 -100.01 64.67
CA ALA A 269 -27.66 -100.79 65.88
C ALA A 269 -28.85 -101.70 66.26
N MET A 270 -30.09 -101.21 66.15
CA MET A 270 -31.30 -102.01 66.35
C MET A 270 -31.44 -103.12 65.31
N ASN A 271 -31.17 -102.85 64.04
CA ASN A 271 -31.17 -103.86 62.98
C ASN A 271 -30.07 -104.92 63.23
N ALA A 272 -28.89 -104.51 63.72
CA ALA A 272 -27.83 -105.45 64.12
C ALA A 272 -28.23 -106.33 65.32
N LEU A 273 -28.98 -105.79 66.28
CA LEU A 273 -29.52 -106.56 67.41
C LEU A 273 -30.65 -107.51 66.98
N GLN A 274 -31.51 -107.10 66.04
CA GLN A 274 -32.54 -107.96 65.46
C GLN A 274 -31.93 -109.08 64.59
N ALA A 275 -30.84 -108.79 63.87
CA ALA A 275 -30.08 -109.81 63.13
C ALA A 275 -29.45 -110.86 64.07
N LYS A 276 -29.01 -110.46 65.28
CA LYS A 276 -28.52 -111.39 66.32
C LYS A 276 -29.63 -112.20 67.02
N LYS A 277 -30.91 -111.84 66.85
CA LYS A 277 -32.07 -112.54 67.44
C LYS A 277 -32.81 -113.48 66.47
N LYS A 278 -32.35 -113.68 65.24
CA LYS A 278 -32.91 -114.69 64.32
C LYS A 278 -32.24 -116.07 64.54
N PRO A 279 -32.94 -117.08 65.09
CA PRO A 279 -32.44 -118.45 65.13
C PRO A 279 -32.41 -119.11 63.74
N LYS A 280 -31.37 -119.91 63.52
CA LYS A 280 -31.20 -120.81 62.37
C LYS A 280 -32.43 -121.70 62.16
N ARG A 281 -33.07 -121.63 60.98
CA ARG A 281 -33.78 -122.78 60.40
C ARG A 281 -33.66 -122.81 58.87
N ALA A 282 -33.64 -124.03 58.39
CA ALA A 282 -33.12 -124.53 57.13
C ALA A 282 -34.01 -124.27 55.89
N LYS A 283 -33.31 -124.25 54.74
CA LYS A 283 -33.57 -125.00 53.49
C LYS A 283 -34.74 -124.64 52.55
N THR A 284 -34.34 -124.03 51.42
CA THR A 284 -34.48 -124.49 50.00
C THR A 284 -35.88 -124.50 49.31
N PRO A 285 -35.94 -124.64 47.97
CA PRO A 285 -36.02 -123.55 46.99
C PRO A 285 -37.30 -123.61 46.13
N GLU A 286 -37.60 -122.57 45.36
CA GLU A 286 -38.48 -122.54 44.16
C GLU A 286 -38.72 -121.05 43.84
N ASN A 287 -38.97 -120.54 42.64
CA ASN A 287 -38.99 -120.98 41.25
C ASN A 287 -39.34 -119.69 40.48
N ARG A 288 -38.86 -119.54 39.23
CA ARG A 288 -39.31 -118.56 38.22
C ARG A 288 -38.94 -117.08 38.52
N GLY A 289 -38.23 -116.35 37.68
CA GLY A 289 -38.36 -116.31 36.23
C GLY A 289 -39.12 -115.04 35.85
N LEU A 290 -38.61 -114.34 34.83
CA LEU A 290 -39.23 -113.25 34.05
C LEU A 290 -38.95 -111.80 34.51
N SER A 291 -37.90 -111.24 33.89
CA SER A 291 -37.84 -109.95 33.16
C SER A 291 -39.20 -109.52 32.52
N PRO A 292 -39.41 -108.30 31.97
CA PRO A 292 -38.43 -107.25 31.63
C PRO A 292 -38.92 -105.76 31.70
N HIS A 293 -38.03 -104.84 31.30
CA HIS A 293 -38.27 -103.77 30.31
C HIS A 293 -38.91 -102.39 30.62
N PHE A 294 -38.32 -101.37 29.95
CA PHE A 294 -38.83 -100.01 29.59
C PHE A 294 -38.81 -98.93 30.70
N SER A 295 -38.47 -97.65 30.49
CA SER A 295 -37.96 -96.86 29.34
C SER A 295 -37.73 -95.42 29.80
N ARG A 296 -36.83 -94.69 29.10
CA ARG A 296 -36.82 -93.22 28.81
C ARG A 296 -36.89 -92.26 30.02
N ARG A 297 -36.13 -91.17 30.12
CA ARG A 297 -35.48 -90.30 29.14
C ARG A 297 -34.42 -89.48 29.89
#